data_AF-A0A973D306-F1
#
_entry.id   AF-A0A973D306-F1
#
_cell.length_a   1.000
_cell.length_b   1.000
_cell.length_c   1.000
_cell.angle_alpha   90.00
_cell.angle_beta   90.00
_cell.angle_gamma   90.00
#
_symmetry.space_group_name_H-M   'P 1'
#
loop_
_entity.id
_entity.type
_entity.pdbx_description
1 polymer ?
#
loop_
_entity_poly.entity_id
_entity_poly.type
_entity_poly.pdbx_seq_one_letter_code
_entity_poly.pdbx_strand_id
1 'polypeptide(L)'
;MAAAMEQGHTWLWLMLLFASAGVLEHAGIKIPYFAFFAHDRGLEGRDPPRNMLLAMLLGAGLCILIGCRPDLLYSMLPYDVSFEPFTTTHVLTQIQLLLFASMAVVVLMKTGTYPPELVKENLDVDVIPRLGGRALLGWLRGTFAQVTTRLSITVLERIPAAIAGPRGPGQWQLSSNWRLVLPGLLLVMALLAFLIANLYG
;
A
#
# COMPACT_ATOMS: atom_id res chain seq x y z
N MET A 1 -20.98 -19.94 7.32
CA MET A 1 -22.01 -20.24 8.35
C MET A 1 -22.86 -21.45 7.98
N ALA A 2 -23.48 -21.49 6.79
CA ALA A 2 -24.34 -22.62 6.35
C ALA A 2 -23.64 -23.99 6.42
N ALA A 3 -22.48 -24.15 5.79
CA ALA A 3 -21.74 -25.41 5.80
C ALA A 3 -21.36 -25.90 7.22
N ALA A 4 -21.01 -24.99 8.14
CA ALA A 4 -20.69 -25.36 9.53
C ALA A 4 -21.91 -25.89 10.28
N MET A 5 -23.11 -25.40 9.94
CA MET A 5 -24.37 -25.90 10.49
C MET A 5 -24.73 -27.26 9.90
N GLU A 6 -24.60 -27.43 8.58
CA GLU A 6 -24.85 -28.70 7.89
C GLU A 6 -23.94 -29.84 8.38
N GLN A 7 -22.68 -29.54 8.70
CA GLN A 7 -21.71 -30.49 9.24
C GLN A 7 -21.84 -30.71 10.75
N GLY A 8 -22.83 -30.10 11.43
CA GLY A 8 -23.07 -30.27 12.87
C GLY A 8 -22.02 -29.59 13.77
N HIS A 9 -21.21 -28.68 13.24
CA HIS A 9 -20.20 -27.93 14.00
C HIS A 9 -20.82 -26.72 14.73
N THR A 10 -21.73 -26.98 15.66
CA THR A 10 -22.53 -25.96 16.37
C THR A 10 -21.68 -24.88 17.04
N TRP A 11 -20.57 -25.25 17.67
CA TRP A 11 -19.68 -24.29 18.33
C TRP A 11 -19.00 -23.32 17.35
N LEU A 12 -18.52 -23.85 16.22
CA LEU A 12 -17.92 -23.05 15.16
C LEU A 12 -18.96 -22.15 14.51
N TRP A 13 -20.17 -22.66 14.30
CA TRP A 13 -21.28 -21.85 13.79
C TRP A 13 -21.60 -20.67 14.72
N LEU A 14 -21.65 -20.89 16.04
CA LEU A 14 -21.85 -19.81 17.01
C LEU A 14 -20.72 -18.77 16.95
N MET A 15 -19.46 -19.21 16.88
CA MET A 15 -18.31 -18.29 16.73
C MET A 15 -18.42 -17.45 15.46
N LEU A 16 -18.78 -18.06 14.33
CA LEU A 16 -18.98 -17.34 13.06
C LEU A 16 -20.15 -16.36 13.13
N LEU A 17 -21.23 -16.72 13.83
CA LEU A 17 -22.39 -15.86 14.04
C LEU A 17 -22.01 -14.61 14.85
N PHE A 18 -21.30 -14.78 15.98
CA PHE A 18 -20.79 -13.67 16.78
C PHE A 18 -19.76 -12.83 16.01
N ALA A 19 -18.86 -13.46 15.25
CA ALA A 19 -17.92 -12.73 14.40
C ALA A 19 -18.63 -11.87 13.36
N SER A 20 -19.67 -12.40 12.69
CA SER A 20 -20.47 -11.65 11.72
C SER A 20 -21.20 -10.47 12.36
N ALA A 21 -21.81 -10.67 13.54
CA ALA A 21 -22.46 -9.60 14.29
C ALA A 21 -21.46 -8.51 14.73
N GLY A 22 -20.27 -8.91 15.21
CA GLY A 22 -19.21 -7.99 15.61
C GLY A 22 -18.65 -7.15 14.45
N VAL A 23 -18.49 -7.75 13.26
CA VAL A 23 -18.06 -7.01 12.05
C VAL A 23 -19.14 -6.00 11.63
N LEU A 24 -20.43 -6.36 11.71
CA LEU A 24 -21.52 -5.41 11.44
C LEU A 24 -21.47 -4.22 12.39
N GLU A 25 -21.33 -4.45 13.70
CA GLU A 25 -21.23 -3.35 14.67
C GLU A 25 -19.99 -2.49 14.40
N HIS A 26 -18.82 -3.11 14.27
CA HIS A 26 -17.55 -2.40 14.20
C HIS A 26 -17.35 -1.70 12.86
N ALA A 27 -17.48 -2.41 11.75
CA ALA A 27 -17.22 -1.86 10.42
C ALA A 27 -18.48 -1.31 9.74
N GLY A 28 -19.64 -1.94 9.98
CA GLY A 28 -20.89 -1.59 9.32
C GLY A 28 -21.57 -0.35 9.91
N ILE A 29 -21.62 -0.25 11.24
CA ILE A 29 -22.35 0.83 11.92
C ILE A 29 -21.39 1.87 12.49
N LYS A 30 -20.41 1.44 13.29
CA LYS A 30 -19.55 2.34 14.06
C LYS A 30 -18.71 3.27 13.19
N ILE A 31 -17.95 2.73 12.23
CA ILE A 31 -17.06 3.55 11.38
C ILE A 31 -17.86 4.59 10.57
N PRO A 32 -18.91 4.23 9.81
CA PRO A 32 -19.67 5.23 9.05
C PRO A 32 -20.40 6.23 9.95
N TYR A 33 -20.97 5.77 11.07
CA TYR A 33 -21.65 6.66 12.01
C TYR A 33 -20.70 7.74 12.54
N PHE A 34 -19.48 7.34 12.97
CA PHE A 34 -18.50 8.31 13.42
C PHE A 34 -17.87 9.14 12.29
N ALA A 35 -17.77 8.59 11.07
CA ALA A 35 -17.25 9.35 9.94
C ALA A 35 -18.19 10.50 9.50
N PHE A 36 -19.51 10.29 9.57
CA PHE A 36 -20.50 11.25 9.07
C PHE A 36 -21.22 12.06 10.16
N PHE A 37 -21.38 11.51 11.37
CA PHE A 37 -22.21 12.11 12.43
C PHE A 37 -21.45 12.40 13.74
N ALA A 38 -20.12 12.22 13.79
CA ALA A 38 -19.32 12.58 14.96
C ALA A 38 -18.98 14.07 15.02
N HIS A 39 -18.20 14.43 16.05
CA HIS A 39 -17.65 15.78 16.24
C HIS A 39 -16.84 16.23 15.03
N ASP A 40 -17.31 17.29 14.37
CA ASP A 40 -16.56 17.95 13.32
C ASP A 40 -15.32 18.64 13.91
N ARG A 41 -14.13 18.29 13.38
CA ARG A 41 -12.84 18.87 13.78
C ARG A 41 -12.42 20.03 12.89
N GLY A 42 -13.26 20.48 11.96
CA GLY A 42 -12.97 21.57 11.03
C GLY A 42 -11.86 21.25 10.03
N LEU A 43 -11.64 19.96 9.76
CA LEU A 43 -10.62 19.50 8.81
C LEU A 43 -11.15 19.62 7.38
N GLU A 44 -10.45 20.36 6.54
CA GLU A 44 -10.81 20.48 5.12
C GLU A 44 -10.43 19.19 4.37
N GLY A 45 -11.43 18.35 4.12
CA GLY A 45 -11.27 17.12 3.35
C GLY A 45 -11.00 17.42 1.87
N ARG A 46 -9.94 16.84 1.31
CA ARG A 46 -9.69 16.87 -0.14
C ARG A 46 -10.26 15.61 -0.78
N ASP A 47 -10.87 15.77 -1.94
CA ASP A 47 -11.31 14.64 -2.75
C ASP A 47 -10.11 13.75 -3.13
N PRO A 48 -10.29 12.41 -3.12
CA PRO A 48 -9.23 11.50 -3.50
C PRO A 48 -8.81 11.70 -4.97
N PRO A 49 -7.55 11.39 -5.33
CA PRO A 49 -7.10 11.50 -6.71
C PRO A 49 -7.86 10.51 -7.61
N ARG A 50 -8.05 10.85 -8.88
CA ARG A 50 -8.85 10.07 -9.85
C ARG A 50 -8.46 8.59 -9.92
N ASN A 51 -7.17 8.27 -9.79
CA ASN A 51 -6.69 6.89 -9.81
C ASN A 51 -7.22 6.06 -8.62
N MET A 52 -7.36 6.68 -7.45
CA MET A 52 -7.92 6.05 -6.24
C MET A 52 -9.43 5.83 -6.39
N LEU A 53 -10.17 6.80 -6.96
CA LEU A 53 -11.59 6.60 -7.26
C LEU A 53 -11.82 5.47 -8.25
N LEU A 54 -10.99 5.39 -9.30
CA LEU A 54 -11.10 4.30 -10.28
C LEU A 54 -10.86 2.94 -9.62
N ALA A 55 -9.85 2.82 -8.78
CA ALA A 55 -9.57 1.58 -8.04
C ALA A 55 -10.72 1.20 -7.09
N MET A 56 -11.29 2.17 -6.36
CA MET A 56 -12.46 1.95 -5.50
C MET A 56 -13.69 1.51 -6.30
N LEU A 57 -13.93 2.14 -7.45
CA LEU A 57 -15.04 1.80 -8.34
C LEU A 57 -14.90 0.37 -8.88
N LEU A 58 -13.72 -0.01 -9.34
CA LEU A 58 -13.45 -1.37 -9.82
C LEU A 58 -13.62 -2.40 -8.70
N GLY A 59 -13.12 -2.12 -7.49
CA GLY A 59 -13.28 -2.98 -6.34
C GLY A 59 -14.75 -3.15 -5.94
N ALA A 60 -15.49 -2.05 -5.81
CA ALA A 60 -16.92 -2.08 -5.50
C ALA A 60 -17.73 -2.80 -6.59
N GLY A 61 -17.44 -2.51 -7.86
CA GLY A 61 -18.07 -3.17 -9.01
C GLY A 61 -17.84 -4.68 -9.00
N LEU A 62 -16.61 -5.13 -8.70
CA LEU A 62 -16.30 -6.55 -8.57
C LEU A 62 -17.04 -7.20 -7.40
N CYS A 63 -17.08 -6.56 -6.22
CA CYS A 63 -17.82 -7.05 -5.06
C CYS A 63 -19.33 -7.21 -5.36
N ILE A 64 -19.93 -6.25 -6.06
CA ILE A 64 -21.34 -6.33 -6.47
C ILE A 64 -21.54 -7.45 -7.49
N LEU A 65 -20.66 -7.55 -8.50
CA LEU A 65 -20.75 -8.56 -9.54
C LEU A 65 -20.70 -9.99 -8.96
N ILE A 66 -19.71 -10.28 -8.12
CA ILE A 66 -19.57 -11.60 -7.50
C ILE A 66 -20.67 -11.86 -6.47
N GLY A 67 -21.17 -10.83 -5.79
CA GLY A 67 -22.28 -10.95 -4.84
C GLY A 67 -23.61 -11.29 -5.52
N CYS A 68 -23.91 -10.67 -6.66
CA CYS A 68 -25.14 -10.92 -7.41
C CYS A 68 -25.08 -12.18 -8.30
N ARG A 69 -23.89 -12.55 -8.80
CA ARG A 69 -23.69 -13.71 -9.70
C ARG A 69 -22.58 -14.62 -9.15
N PRO A 70 -22.83 -15.35 -8.06
CA PRO A 70 -21.85 -16.24 -7.45
C PRO A 70 -21.42 -17.39 -8.38
N ASP A 71 -22.26 -17.76 -9.35
CA ASP A 71 -21.98 -18.78 -10.38
C ASP A 71 -20.67 -18.51 -11.14
N LEU A 72 -20.31 -17.23 -11.33
CA LEU A 72 -19.06 -16.84 -11.99
C LEU A 72 -17.84 -17.36 -11.23
N LEU A 73 -17.91 -17.41 -9.90
CA LEU A 73 -16.85 -17.95 -9.07
C LEU A 73 -16.93 -19.48 -9.01
N TYR A 74 -18.13 -20.04 -8.83
CA TYR A 74 -18.35 -21.48 -8.67
C TYR A 74 -17.95 -22.27 -9.93
N SER A 75 -18.15 -21.72 -11.12
CA SER A 75 -17.70 -22.35 -12.37
C SER A 75 -16.18 -22.48 -12.52
N MET A 76 -15.38 -21.71 -11.74
CA MET A 76 -13.93 -21.80 -11.74
C MET A 76 -13.39 -22.84 -10.74
N LEU A 77 -14.25 -23.36 -9.86
CA LEU A 77 -13.82 -24.35 -8.88
C LEU A 77 -13.61 -25.72 -9.56
N PRO A 78 -12.57 -26.47 -9.17
CA PRO A 78 -12.28 -27.79 -9.74
C PRO A 78 -13.28 -28.88 -9.29
N TYR A 79 -14.09 -28.61 -8.27
CA TYR A 79 -15.10 -29.53 -7.74
C TYR A 79 -16.49 -28.93 -7.94
N ASP A 80 -17.46 -29.79 -8.24
CA ASP A 80 -18.85 -29.37 -8.40
C ASP A 80 -19.44 -28.96 -7.04
N VAL A 81 -20.03 -27.77 -7.00
CA VAL A 81 -20.60 -27.16 -5.79
C VAL A 81 -22.08 -26.90 -6.02
N SER A 82 -22.93 -27.80 -5.54
CA SER A 82 -24.38 -27.63 -5.54
C SER A 82 -24.84 -26.83 -4.30
N PHE A 83 -24.36 -25.59 -4.15
CA PHE A 83 -24.75 -24.70 -3.05
C PHE A 83 -25.55 -23.52 -3.59
N GLU A 84 -26.77 -23.34 -3.07
CA GLU A 84 -27.64 -22.23 -3.44
C GLU A 84 -27.58 -21.14 -2.35
N PRO A 85 -26.86 -20.02 -2.56
CA PRO A 85 -26.63 -19.03 -1.50
C PRO A 85 -27.89 -18.22 -1.12
N PHE A 86 -28.85 -18.08 -2.04
CA PHE A 86 -30.01 -17.22 -1.89
C PHE A 86 -31.32 -17.99 -1.64
N THR A 87 -31.28 -18.98 -0.74
CA THR A 87 -32.51 -19.62 -0.27
C THR A 87 -33.26 -18.73 0.72
N THR A 88 -34.58 -18.93 0.85
CA THR A 88 -35.41 -18.19 1.80
C THR A 88 -34.89 -18.29 3.23
N THR A 89 -34.43 -19.47 3.65
CA THR A 89 -33.89 -19.70 5.00
C THR A 89 -32.59 -18.93 5.23
N HIS A 90 -31.66 -18.96 4.26
CA HIS A 90 -30.40 -18.22 4.38
C HIS A 90 -30.65 -16.71 4.45
N VAL A 91 -31.50 -16.17 3.57
CA VAL A 91 -31.79 -14.73 3.56
C VAL A 91 -32.50 -14.30 4.85
N LEU A 92 -33.51 -15.04 5.29
CA LEU A 92 -34.28 -14.70 6.49
C LEU A 92 -33.38 -14.69 7.74
N THR A 93 -32.53 -15.70 7.90
CA THR A 93 -31.61 -15.78 9.06
C THR A 93 -30.58 -14.64 9.05
N GLN A 94 -30.07 -14.24 7.89
CA GLN A 94 -29.17 -13.08 7.80
C GLN A 94 -29.89 -11.77 8.11
N ILE A 95 -31.11 -11.55 7.59
CA ILE A 95 -31.90 -10.34 7.91
C ILE A 95 -32.20 -10.26 9.40
N GLN A 96 -32.57 -11.37 10.03
CA GLN A 96 -32.79 -11.43 11.48
C GLN A 96 -31.52 -11.06 12.26
N LEU A 97 -30.36 -11.62 11.88
CA LEU A 97 -29.08 -11.29 12.50
C LEU A 97 -28.78 -9.79 12.37
N LEU A 98 -28.93 -9.22 11.18
CA LEU A 98 -28.71 -7.79 10.92
C LEU A 98 -29.65 -6.91 11.75
N LEU A 99 -30.93 -7.28 11.85
CA LEU A 99 -31.94 -6.56 12.61
C LEU A 99 -31.65 -6.61 14.12
N PHE A 100 -31.35 -7.78 14.67
CA PHE A 100 -31.04 -7.91 16.09
C PHE A 100 -29.73 -7.23 16.47
N ALA A 101 -28.70 -7.35 15.63
CA ALA A 101 -27.41 -6.67 15.85
C ALA A 101 -27.55 -5.14 15.76
N SER A 102 -28.26 -4.61 14.76
CA SER A 102 -28.52 -3.17 14.68
C SER A 102 -29.40 -2.67 15.82
N MET A 103 -30.41 -3.42 16.24
CA MET A 103 -31.25 -3.08 17.40
C MET A 103 -30.42 -3.03 18.69
N ALA A 104 -29.50 -3.97 18.91
CA ALA A 104 -28.60 -3.94 20.06
C ALA A 104 -27.78 -2.64 20.09
N VAL A 105 -27.21 -2.23 18.96
CA VAL A 105 -26.46 -0.97 18.87
C VAL A 105 -27.34 0.24 19.17
N VAL A 106 -28.54 0.32 18.57
CA VAL A 106 -29.50 1.42 18.83
C VAL A 106 -29.87 1.50 20.31
N VAL A 107 -30.09 0.36 20.98
CA VAL A 107 -30.35 0.31 22.41
C VAL A 107 -29.15 0.85 23.19
N LEU A 108 -27.92 0.38 22.91
CA LEU A 108 -26.70 0.87 23.58
C LEU A 108 -26.50 2.39 23.41
N MET A 109 -26.80 2.92 22.22
CA MET A 109 -26.73 4.35 21.96
C MET A 109 -27.79 5.13 22.74
N LYS A 110 -29.04 4.64 22.79
CA LYS A 110 -30.13 5.28 23.54
C LYS A 110 -29.94 5.22 25.05
N THR A 111 -29.31 4.16 25.58
CA THR A 111 -29.01 4.03 27.02
C THR A 111 -27.76 4.82 27.44
N GLY A 112 -26.99 5.38 26.49
CA GLY A 112 -25.77 6.12 26.79
C GLY A 112 -24.61 5.24 27.30
N THR A 113 -24.73 3.91 27.19
CA THR A 113 -23.70 2.95 27.60
C THR A 113 -22.71 2.64 26.48
N TYR A 114 -22.83 3.34 25.34
CA TYR A 114 -21.95 3.12 24.21
C TYR A 114 -20.53 3.63 24.50
N PRO A 115 -19.47 2.83 24.27
CA PRO A 115 -18.11 3.21 24.64
C PRO A 115 -17.63 4.45 23.86
N PRO A 116 -16.93 5.38 24.54
CA PRO A 116 -16.49 6.63 23.92
C PRO A 116 -15.42 6.42 22.85
N GLU A 117 -15.28 7.41 21.98
CA GLU A 117 -14.21 7.44 20.97
C GLU A 117 -12.83 7.54 21.63
N LEU A 118 -11.95 6.59 21.30
CA LEU A 118 -10.55 6.66 21.71
C LEU A 118 -9.75 7.32 20.60
N VAL A 119 -9.08 8.42 20.91
CA VAL A 119 -8.13 9.04 19.99
C VAL A 119 -6.95 8.09 19.82
N LYS A 120 -6.87 7.45 18.67
CA LYS A 120 -5.76 6.58 18.28
C LYS A 120 -5.27 6.99 16.90
N GLU A 121 -3.96 7.18 16.79
CA GLU A 121 -3.32 7.38 15.50
C GLU A 121 -3.05 6.01 14.88
N ASN A 122 -3.70 5.72 13.76
CA ASN A 122 -3.48 4.48 13.02
C ASN A 122 -2.31 4.71 12.06
N LEU A 123 -1.14 4.15 12.39
CA LEU A 123 0.00 4.18 11.50
C LEU A 123 -0.25 3.22 10.35
N ASP A 124 -0.46 3.75 9.15
CA ASP A 124 -0.71 2.94 7.96
C ASP A 124 0.59 2.26 7.48
N VAL A 125 0.44 1.23 6.64
CA VAL A 125 1.54 0.47 6.06
C VAL A 125 2.40 1.35 5.14
N ASP A 126 1.92 2.55 4.78
CA ASP A 126 2.63 3.57 4.00
C ASP A 126 3.97 4.02 4.61
N VAL A 127 4.19 3.82 5.91
CA VAL A 127 5.48 4.06 6.58
C VAL A 127 6.56 3.10 6.09
N ILE A 128 6.23 1.85 5.79
CA ILE A 128 7.19 0.84 5.35
C ILE A 128 7.87 1.24 4.04
N PRO A 129 7.15 1.55 2.94
CA PRO A 129 7.77 1.97 1.70
C PRO A 129 8.42 3.36 1.84
N ARG A 130 7.89 4.27 2.67
CA ARG A 130 8.51 5.58 2.92
C ARG A 130 9.87 5.47 3.61
N LEU A 131 10.00 4.60 4.61
CA LEU A 131 11.23 4.41 5.35
C LEU A 131 12.25 3.58 4.56
N GLY A 132 11.80 2.51 3.92
CA GLY A 132 12.64 1.68 3.05
C GLY A 132 13.18 2.43 1.83
N GLY A 133 12.34 3.25 1.18
CA GLY A 133 12.76 4.07 0.05
C GLY A 133 13.82 5.12 0.43
N ARG A 134 13.67 5.77 1.60
CA ARG A 134 14.68 6.73 2.11
C ARG A 134 16.01 6.07 2.41
N ALA A 135 15.98 4.89 3.05
CA ALA A 135 17.19 4.12 3.35
C ALA A 135 17.90 3.65 2.07
N LEU A 136 17.14 3.13 1.09
CA LEU A 136 17.66 2.69 -0.20
C LEU A 136 18.28 3.86 -0.98
N LEU A 137 17.60 5.00 -1.05
CA LEU A 137 18.13 6.21 -1.71
C LEU A 137 19.39 6.73 -1.02
N GLY A 138 19.46 6.68 0.31
CA GLY A 138 20.66 7.03 1.08
C GLY A 138 21.84 6.11 0.75
N TRP A 139 21.60 4.81 0.70
CA TRP A 139 22.62 3.81 0.35
C TRP A 139 23.12 3.95 -1.10
N LEU A 140 22.21 4.15 -2.06
CA LEU A 140 22.55 4.40 -3.47
C LEU A 140 23.36 5.69 -3.65
N ARG A 141 23.01 6.77 -2.93
CA ARG A 141 23.79 8.02 -2.95
C ARG A 141 25.18 7.84 -2.35
N GLY A 142 25.29 7.12 -1.23
CA GLY A 142 26.57 6.86 -0.56
C GLY A 142 27.51 6.00 -1.41
N THR A 143 27.01 4.93 -2.00
CA THR A 143 27.78 4.06 -2.90
C THR A 143 28.21 4.81 -4.16
N PHE A 144 27.33 5.58 -4.79
CA PHE A 144 27.66 6.39 -5.95
C PHE A 144 28.72 7.45 -5.63
N ALA A 145 28.63 8.13 -4.49
CA ALA A 145 29.64 9.09 -4.04
C ALA A 145 31.00 8.44 -3.78
N GLN A 146 31.02 7.24 -3.21
CA GLN A 146 32.27 6.50 -2.99
C GLN A 146 32.92 6.04 -4.31
N VAL A 147 32.12 5.59 -5.27
CA VAL A 147 32.60 5.17 -6.60
C VAL A 147 33.15 6.38 -7.38
N THR A 148 32.44 7.50 -7.43
CA THR A 148 32.91 8.70 -8.14
C THR A 148 34.16 9.29 -7.50
N THR A 149 34.26 9.29 -6.17
CA THR A 149 35.47 9.73 -5.47
C THR A 149 36.64 8.79 -5.77
N ARG A 150 36.45 7.47 -5.73
CA ARG A 150 37.53 6.50 -6.05
C ARG A 150 37.96 6.54 -7.52
N LEU A 151 37.02 6.79 -8.43
CA LEU A 151 37.34 6.93 -9.86
C LEU A 151 38.12 8.23 -10.10
N SER A 152 37.75 9.33 -9.44
CA SER A 152 38.39 10.63 -9.64
C SER A 152 39.85 10.62 -9.16
N ILE A 153 40.16 10.08 -7.97
CA ILE A 153 41.56 9.93 -7.53
C ILE A 153 42.35 8.99 -8.44
N THR A 154 41.77 7.89 -8.91
CA THR A 154 42.47 6.97 -9.82
C THR A 154 42.78 7.62 -11.18
N VAL A 155 41.83 8.37 -11.75
CA VAL A 155 41.98 9.04 -13.04
C VAL A 155 42.89 10.27 -12.96
N LEU A 156 42.82 11.07 -11.89
CA LEU A 156 43.66 12.25 -11.73
C LEU A 156 45.10 11.94 -11.31
N GLU A 157 45.34 10.88 -10.54
CA GLU A 157 46.69 10.60 -10.01
C GLU A 157 47.41 9.49 -10.76
N ARG A 158 46.72 8.39 -11.13
CA ARG A 158 47.41 7.21 -11.69
C ARG A 158 47.56 7.25 -13.20
N ILE A 159 46.62 7.85 -13.93
CA ILE A 159 46.71 7.94 -15.39
C ILE A 159 47.82 8.90 -15.84
N PRO A 160 48.01 10.10 -15.25
CA PRO A 160 49.14 10.96 -15.60
C PRO A 160 50.48 10.34 -15.18
N ALA A 161 50.53 9.62 -14.05
CA ALA A 161 51.74 8.96 -13.58
C ALA A 161 52.13 7.72 -14.41
N ALA A 162 51.17 7.02 -15.01
CA ALA A 162 51.43 5.88 -15.90
C ALA A 162 51.79 6.32 -17.34
N ILE A 163 51.26 7.47 -17.79
CA ILE A 163 51.56 8.05 -19.10
C ILE A 163 52.86 8.88 -19.06
N ALA A 164 53.19 9.50 -17.92
CA ALA A 164 54.48 10.12 -17.69
C ALA A 164 55.52 9.04 -17.32
N GLY A 165 56.16 8.45 -18.35
CA GLY A 165 57.40 7.71 -18.15
C GLY A 165 58.49 8.56 -17.44
N PRO A 166 59.65 7.99 -17.10
CA PRO A 166 60.65 8.56 -16.17
C PRO A 166 61.43 9.78 -16.70
N ARG A 167 60.74 10.83 -17.15
CA ARG A 167 61.31 12.09 -17.62
C ARG A 167 60.82 13.24 -16.73
N GLY A 168 61.77 14.08 -16.32
CA GLY A 168 61.70 15.01 -15.20
C GLY A 168 60.65 16.14 -15.24
N PRO A 169 60.67 17.02 -14.22
CA PRO A 169 59.58 17.95 -13.91
C PRO A 169 59.60 19.15 -14.87
N GLY A 170 58.86 19.06 -15.96
CA GLY A 170 58.68 20.19 -16.85
C GLY A 170 57.79 19.89 -18.05
N GLN A 171 56.70 20.67 -18.16
CA GLN A 171 56.00 21.02 -19.41
C GLN A 171 54.79 20.19 -19.91
N TRP A 172 54.05 19.50 -19.03
CA TRP A 172 52.64 19.16 -19.34
C TRP A 172 51.67 19.86 -18.37
N GLN A 173 51.66 21.19 -18.41
CA GLN A 173 50.52 21.94 -17.87
C GLN A 173 49.36 21.82 -18.84
N LEU A 174 48.52 20.79 -18.66
CA LEU A 174 47.19 20.73 -19.25
C LEU A 174 46.52 22.09 -18.98
N SER A 175 46.09 22.79 -20.03
CA SER A 175 45.50 24.13 -19.89
C SER A 175 44.42 24.12 -18.80
N SER A 176 44.41 25.15 -17.95
CA SER A 176 43.56 25.25 -16.73
C SER A 176 42.09 24.86 -17.00
N ASN A 177 41.62 25.09 -18.22
CA ASN A 177 40.26 24.85 -18.69
C ASN A 177 39.88 23.36 -18.70
N TRP A 178 40.80 22.45 -19.00
CA TRP A 178 40.48 21.03 -19.16
C TRP A 178 40.26 20.29 -17.83
N ARG A 179 40.76 20.85 -16.71
CA ARG A 179 40.55 20.32 -15.35
C ARG A 179 39.09 20.48 -14.86
N LEU A 180 38.35 21.43 -15.43
CA LEU A 180 36.93 21.67 -15.15
C LEU A 180 36.01 20.94 -16.15
N VAL A 181 36.43 20.84 -17.42
CA VAL A 181 35.61 20.26 -18.50
C VAL A 181 35.51 18.74 -18.38
N LEU A 182 36.60 18.05 -18.05
CA LEU A 182 36.61 16.58 -17.99
C LEU A 182 35.64 15.98 -16.93
N PRO A 183 35.61 16.46 -15.67
CA PRO A 183 34.63 15.98 -14.70
C PRO A 183 33.20 16.38 -15.07
N GLY A 184 32.99 17.55 -15.68
CA GLY A 184 31.68 17.96 -16.19
C GLY A 184 31.15 17.02 -17.27
N LEU A 185 31.99 16.61 -18.21
CA LEU A 185 31.61 15.73 -19.31
C LEU A 185 31.31 14.30 -18.83
N LEU A 186 32.10 13.78 -17.87
CA LEU A 186 31.83 12.49 -17.24
C LEU A 186 30.53 12.50 -16.41
N LEU A 187 30.23 13.61 -15.73
CA LEU A 187 29.00 13.78 -14.95
C LEU A 187 27.76 13.84 -15.85
N VAL A 188 27.85 14.52 -17.00
CA VAL A 188 26.80 14.53 -18.04
C VAL A 188 26.58 13.13 -18.62
N MET A 189 27.64 12.38 -18.90
CA MET A 189 27.54 11.01 -19.40
C MET A 189 26.92 10.06 -18.37
N ALA A 190 27.26 10.20 -17.08
CA ALA A 190 26.67 9.41 -16.00
C ALA A 190 25.18 9.74 -15.78
N LEU A 191 24.79 11.01 -15.88
CA LEU A 191 23.38 11.44 -15.81
C LEU A 191 22.57 10.94 -17.01
N LEU A 192 23.14 10.96 -18.22
CA LEU A 192 22.49 10.40 -19.41
C LEU A 192 22.30 8.89 -19.28
N ALA A 193 23.29 8.15 -18.79
CA ALA A 193 23.16 6.72 -18.54
C ALA A 193 22.07 6.39 -17.50
N PHE A 194 21.99 7.19 -16.42
CA PHE A 194 20.94 7.06 -15.40
C PHE A 194 19.55 7.35 -15.96
N LEU A 195 19.42 8.39 -16.78
CA LEU A 195 18.15 8.75 -17.42
C LEU A 195 17.68 7.64 -18.37
N ILE A 196 18.59 7.09 -19.19
CA ILE A 196 18.29 6.01 -20.13
C ILE A 196 17.88 4.73 -19.39
N ALA A 197 18.55 4.37 -18.29
CA ALA A 197 18.21 3.20 -17.50
C ALA A 197 16.82 3.30 -16.84
N ASN A 198 16.36 4.51 -16.52
CA ASN A 198 15.09 4.75 -15.83
C ASN A 198 13.92 5.11 -16.76
N LEU A 199 14.18 5.40 -18.05
CA LEU A 199 13.13 5.62 -19.06
C LEU A 199 12.73 4.32 -19.78
N TYR A 200 13.59 3.30 -19.76
CA TYR A 200 13.43 2.05 -20.51
C TYR A 200 13.40 0.78 -19.64
N GLY A 201 13.34 0.91 -18.31
CA GLY A 201 13.13 -0.17 -17.34
C GLY A 201 11.98 0.17 -16.42
#